data_AF-A0A7S3VNU7-F1
#
_entry.id   AF-A0A7S3VNU7-F1
#
_cell.length_a   1.000
_cell.length_b   1.000
_cell.length_c   1.000
_cell.angle_alpha   90.00
_cell.angle_beta   90.00
_cell.angle_gamma   90.00
#
_symmetry.space_group_name_H-M   'P 1'
#
loop_
_entity.id
_entity.type
_entity.pdbx_description
1 polymer ?
#
loop_
_entity_poly.entity_id
_entity_poly.type
_entity_poly.pdbx_seq_one_letter_code
_entity_poly.pdbx_strand_id
1 'polypeptide(L)'
;PKLETLTWQRLQLNSVQVVTHLQQFKEQVEAQPQAWCKGTGPSDPAPTGLAYQLLNAGELLALCAGHRGMVMVQLYVGWGGKGGAPPPQPVFNPYVATLAIQIAARKDTAVTMSQAPGGLGLTALIAADKDPYRSWAKYLAGINAQAAVVADSPFYKLLIGRMLGYDEDNIRHHIKASNGPAQPSPQVAAAVEDELKAISRKKPSLPWNIPSRGRKKG
;
A
#
# COMPACT_ATOMS: atom_id res chain seq x y z
N PRO A 1 -27.61 -11.59 32.60
CA PRO A 1 -27.17 -10.43 31.78
C PRO A 1 -28.35 -9.86 30.99
N LYS A 2 -28.86 -8.69 31.39
CA LYS A 2 -29.91 -7.98 30.66
C LYS A 2 -29.32 -7.54 29.31
N LEU A 3 -29.93 -7.98 28.20
CA LEU A 3 -29.62 -7.44 26.87
C LEU A 3 -30.03 -5.97 26.90
N GLU A 4 -29.05 -5.08 26.99
CA GLU A 4 -29.29 -3.66 26.74
C GLU A 4 -29.85 -3.52 25.33
N THR A 5 -31.05 -2.95 25.25
CA THR A 5 -31.69 -2.55 24.01
C THR A 5 -30.75 -1.60 23.26
N LEU A 6 -30.09 -2.11 22.21
CA LEU A 6 -29.38 -1.30 21.24
C LEU A 6 -30.39 -0.33 20.61
N THR A 7 -30.32 0.94 21.02
CA THR A 7 -31.09 2.02 20.41
C THR A 7 -30.50 2.31 19.04
N TRP A 8 -31.13 1.76 18.00
CA TRP A 8 -30.81 2.10 16.62
C TRP A 8 -31.24 3.54 16.34
N GLN A 9 -30.31 4.49 16.40
CA GLN A 9 -30.55 5.81 15.85
C GLN A 9 -30.63 5.68 14.33
N ARG A 10 -31.79 6.03 13.77
CA ARG A 10 -31.97 6.16 12.33
C ARG A 10 -31.14 7.36 11.88
N LEU A 11 -30.00 7.11 11.24
CA LEU A 11 -29.27 8.14 10.53
C LEU A 11 -30.19 8.70 9.44
N GLN A 12 -30.60 9.95 9.58
CA GLN A 12 -31.30 10.67 8.51
C GLN A 12 -30.24 11.28 7.59
N LEU A 13 -30.14 10.73 6.38
CA LEU A 13 -29.31 11.29 5.32
C LEU A 13 -30.03 12.51 4.73
N ASN A 14 -29.51 13.70 5.01
CA ASN A 14 -30.11 14.96 4.53
C ASN A 14 -29.92 15.16 3.01
N SER A 15 -28.83 14.64 2.45
CA SER A 15 -28.57 14.61 1.02
C SER A 15 -27.51 13.56 0.69
N VAL A 16 -27.50 13.10 -0.56
CA VAL A 16 -26.46 12.23 -1.12
C VAL A 16 -25.96 12.89 -2.39
N GLN A 17 -24.64 13.02 -2.50
CA GLN A 17 -23.99 13.53 -3.70
C GLN A 17 -22.99 12.49 -4.20
N VAL A 18 -23.02 12.21 -5.50
CA VAL A 18 -21.97 11.42 -6.14
C VAL A 18 -20.74 12.31 -6.28
N VAL A 19 -19.67 11.94 -5.56
CA VAL A 19 -18.41 12.69 -5.58
C VAL A 19 -17.44 12.20 -6.66
N THR A 20 -17.52 10.92 -7.06
CA THR A 20 -16.77 10.35 -8.20
C THR A 20 -17.34 8.99 -8.61
N HIS A 21 -17.09 8.58 -9.85
CA HIS A 21 -17.36 7.24 -10.36
C HIS A 21 -16.06 6.44 -10.52
N LEU A 22 -16.10 5.12 -10.28
CA LEU A 22 -14.92 4.26 -10.36
C LEU A 22 -14.23 4.34 -11.73
N GLN A 23 -15.00 4.39 -12.83
CA GLN A 23 -14.44 4.46 -14.18
C GLN A 23 -13.67 5.77 -14.42
N GLN A 24 -14.24 6.90 -14.00
CA GLN A 24 -13.56 8.21 -14.07
C GLN A 24 -12.28 8.22 -13.23
N PHE A 25 -12.35 7.64 -12.02
CA PHE A 25 -11.18 7.55 -11.16
C PHE A 25 -10.08 6.65 -11.76
N LYS A 26 -10.46 5.55 -12.41
CA LYS A 26 -9.52 4.69 -13.14
C LYS A 26 -8.82 5.43 -14.27
N GLU A 27 -9.57 6.16 -15.09
CA GLU A 27 -9.01 6.98 -16.17
C GLU A 27 -8.04 8.04 -15.63
N GLN A 28 -8.37 8.67 -14.50
CA GLN A 28 -7.49 9.62 -13.82
C GLN A 28 -6.16 8.95 -13.38
N VAL A 29 -6.23 7.77 -12.78
CA VAL A 29 -5.03 7.04 -12.33
C VAL A 29 -4.16 6.62 -13.51
N GLU A 30 -4.76 6.16 -14.61
CA GLU A 30 -4.03 5.80 -15.83
C GLU A 30 -3.37 7.01 -16.49
N ALA A 31 -4.03 8.17 -16.49
CA ALA A 31 -3.48 9.41 -17.05
C ALA A 31 -2.36 10.01 -16.19
N GLN A 32 -2.46 9.92 -14.86
CA GLN A 32 -1.54 10.57 -13.91
C GLN A 32 -1.16 9.66 -12.74
N PRO A 33 -0.50 8.51 -12.97
CA PRO A 33 -0.29 7.48 -11.94
C PRO A 33 0.65 7.92 -10.81
N GLN A 34 1.38 9.03 -10.99
CA GLN A 34 2.47 9.45 -10.12
C GLN A 34 2.03 9.72 -8.69
N ALA A 35 0.82 10.28 -8.51
CA ALA A 35 0.24 10.54 -7.18
C ALA A 35 0.08 9.26 -6.33
N TRP A 36 0.01 8.09 -6.97
CA TRP A 36 -0.14 6.79 -6.31
C TRP A 36 1.08 5.88 -6.47
N CYS A 37 2.16 6.36 -7.10
CA CYS A 37 3.36 5.56 -7.35
C CYS A 37 4.62 6.11 -6.69
N LYS A 38 4.73 7.43 -6.51
CA LYS A 38 6.00 8.05 -6.07
C LYS A 38 6.14 8.23 -4.56
N GLY A 39 5.06 8.07 -3.80
CA GLY A 39 4.99 8.55 -2.41
C GLY A 39 4.90 10.08 -2.34
N THR A 40 4.77 10.63 -1.13
CA THR A 40 4.62 12.08 -0.88
C THR A 40 5.99 12.76 -0.77
N GLY A 41 6.23 13.74 -1.63
CA GLY A 41 7.43 14.57 -1.61
C GLY A 41 7.36 15.76 -0.65
N PRO A 42 8.47 16.48 -0.46
CA PRO A 42 8.58 17.60 0.49
C PRO A 42 7.66 18.78 0.19
N SER A 43 7.27 18.96 -1.07
CA SER A 43 6.41 20.05 -1.53
C SER A 43 4.98 19.60 -1.81
N ASP A 44 4.68 18.31 -1.66
CA ASP A 44 3.35 17.77 -1.92
C ASP A 44 2.44 18.08 -0.73
N PRO A 45 1.22 18.59 -0.97
CA PRO A 45 0.26 18.75 0.11
C PRO A 45 -0.12 17.38 0.68
N ALA A 46 -0.30 17.30 2.00
CA ALA A 46 -0.84 16.11 2.61
C ALA A 46 -2.24 15.82 2.03
N PRO A 47 -2.52 14.59 1.57
CA PRO A 47 -3.84 14.25 1.06
C PRO A 47 -4.87 14.37 2.19
N THR A 48 -6.01 15.01 1.91
CA THR A 48 -7.10 15.20 2.85
C THR A 48 -8.45 14.79 2.24
N GLY A 49 -9.46 14.56 3.10
CA GLY A 49 -10.82 14.24 2.67
C GLY A 49 -10.88 13.06 1.71
N LEU A 50 -11.56 13.25 0.57
CA LEU A 50 -11.72 12.22 -0.46
C LEU A 50 -10.38 11.76 -1.06
N ALA A 51 -9.41 12.67 -1.22
CA ALA A 51 -8.09 12.31 -1.76
C ALA A 51 -7.37 11.32 -0.86
N TYR A 52 -7.44 11.51 0.46
CA TYR A 52 -6.91 10.57 1.44
C TYR A 52 -7.61 9.21 1.38
N GLN A 53 -8.94 9.22 1.31
CA GLN A 53 -9.74 7.98 1.25
C GLN A 53 -9.49 7.19 -0.04
N LEU A 54 -9.17 7.85 -1.15
CA LEU A 54 -8.91 7.20 -2.44
C LEU A 54 -7.47 6.70 -2.63
N LEU A 55 -6.55 6.94 -1.69
CA LEU A 55 -5.13 6.56 -1.86
C LEU A 55 -4.97 5.07 -2.21
N ASN A 56 -5.43 4.16 -1.35
CA ASN A 56 -5.27 2.72 -1.60
C ASN A 56 -5.99 2.26 -2.88
N ALA A 57 -7.14 2.84 -3.20
CA ALA A 57 -7.84 2.52 -4.45
C ALA A 57 -7.02 2.92 -5.68
N GLY A 58 -6.40 4.11 -5.66
CA GLY A 58 -5.51 4.56 -6.72
C GLY A 58 -4.23 3.74 -6.82
N GLU A 59 -3.65 3.33 -5.69
CA GLU A 59 -2.50 2.41 -5.69
C GLU A 59 -2.85 1.06 -6.33
N LEU A 60 -4.02 0.51 -6.03
CA LEU A 60 -4.54 -0.74 -6.63
C LEU A 60 -4.76 -0.60 -8.14
N LEU A 61 -5.32 0.52 -8.58
CA LEU A 61 -5.50 0.81 -10.01
C LEU A 61 -4.15 0.99 -10.73
N ALA A 62 -3.20 1.67 -10.10
CA ALA A 62 -1.85 1.83 -10.63
C ALA A 62 -1.10 0.49 -10.73
N LEU A 63 -1.33 -0.43 -9.78
CA LEU A 63 -0.86 -1.81 -9.88
C LEU A 63 -1.45 -2.48 -11.13
N CYS A 64 -2.78 -2.48 -11.28
CA CYS A 64 -3.47 -3.08 -12.44
C CYS A 64 -2.96 -2.57 -13.79
N ALA A 65 -2.71 -1.27 -13.88
CA ALA A 65 -2.19 -0.61 -15.07
C ALA A 65 -0.69 -0.91 -15.34
N GLY A 66 0.01 -1.52 -14.39
CA GLY A 66 1.43 -1.85 -14.52
C GLY A 66 2.37 -0.72 -14.11
N HIS A 67 1.86 0.37 -13.51
CA HIS A 67 2.66 1.52 -13.08
C HIS A 67 3.40 1.31 -11.76
N ARG A 68 3.01 0.30 -10.98
CA ARG A 68 3.75 -0.19 -9.80
C ARG A 68 3.63 -1.70 -9.68
N GLY A 69 4.58 -2.33 -9.01
CA GLY A 69 4.66 -3.79 -8.93
C GLY A 69 4.02 -4.41 -7.70
N MET A 70 3.76 -3.61 -6.65
CA MET A 70 3.06 -4.07 -5.44
C MET A 70 2.41 -2.93 -4.66
N VAL A 71 1.43 -3.29 -3.82
CA VAL A 71 0.62 -2.40 -2.96
C VAL A 71 0.42 -3.08 -1.60
N MET A 72 0.35 -2.27 -0.54
CA MET A 72 -0.03 -2.72 0.81
C MET A 72 -1.40 -2.14 1.15
N VAL A 73 -2.40 -3.01 1.31
CA VAL A 73 -3.76 -2.62 1.68
C VAL A 73 -4.03 -3.06 3.10
N GLN A 74 -4.08 -2.11 4.03
CA GLN A 74 -4.43 -2.40 5.40
C GLN A 74 -5.93 -2.73 5.49
N LEU A 75 -6.24 -3.98 5.80
CA LEU A 75 -7.61 -4.48 5.86
C LEU A 75 -8.23 -4.24 7.23
N TYR A 76 -7.42 -4.31 8.29
CA TYR A 76 -7.89 -4.15 9.65
C TYR A 76 -6.85 -3.45 10.51
N VAL A 77 -7.34 -2.53 11.35
CA VAL A 77 -6.59 -1.79 12.35
C VAL A 77 -7.18 -2.12 13.72
N GLY A 78 -6.46 -2.92 14.50
CA GLY A 78 -6.88 -3.39 15.82
C GLY A 78 -6.33 -2.59 17.00
N TRP A 79 -5.50 -1.56 16.75
CA TRP A 79 -5.04 -0.62 17.78
C TRP A 79 -5.97 0.60 17.89
N GLY A 80 -5.91 1.31 19.02
CA GLY A 80 -6.71 2.53 19.27
C GLY A 80 -8.00 2.31 20.10
N GLY A 81 -8.25 1.10 20.60
CA GLY A 81 -9.51 0.73 21.27
C GLY A 81 -9.54 0.80 22.81
N LYS A 82 -8.52 1.32 23.51
CA LYS A 82 -8.62 1.53 24.97
C LYS A 82 -9.04 2.98 25.25
N GLY A 83 -10.35 3.18 25.40
CA GLY A 83 -10.95 4.46 25.85
C GLY A 83 -11.26 5.48 24.76
N GLY A 84 -11.13 5.13 23.48
CA GLY A 84 -11.47 5.98 22.34
C GLY A 84 -12.30 5.26 21.27
N ALA A 85 -12.83 6.02 20.31
CA ALA A 85 -13.49 5.44 19.14
C ALA A 85 -12.47 4.63 18.31
N PRO A 86 -12.84 3.45 17.79
CA PRO A 86 -11.95 2.67 16.95
C PRO A 86 -11.56 3.48 15.70
N PRO A 87 -10.32 3.32 15.20
CA PRO A 87 -9.91 4.05 14.01
C PRO A 87 -10.76 3.62 12.80
N PRO A 88 -10.99 4.53 11.83
CA PRO A 88 -11.60 4.17 10.56
C PRO A 88 -10.85 3.01 9.91
N GLN A 89 -11.58 1.98 9.46
CA GLN A 89 -10.98 0.80 8.87
C GLN A 89 -10.73 1.05 7.37
N PRO A 90 -9.49 1.00 6.87
CA PRO A 90 -9.19 1.39 5.49
C PRO A 90 -9.86 0.50 4.43
N VAL A 91 -10.24 -0.73 4.78
CA VAL A 91 -11.03 -1.62 3.90
C VAL A 91 -12.37 -1.02 3.48
N PHE A 92 -12.94 -0.13 4.31
CA PHE A 92 -14.21 0.56 4.01
C PHE A 92 -14.04 1.85 3.21
N ASN A 93 -12.81 2.25 2.88
CA ASN A 93 -12.58 3.37 1.99
C ASN A 93 -13.15 3.06 0.59
N PRO A 94 -13.55 4.09 -0.18
CA PRO A 94 -14.19 3.91 -1.48
C PRO A 94 -13.37 3.00 -2.41
N TYR A 95 -14.05 2.04 -3.02
CA TYR A 95 -13.53 1.09 -4.01
C TYR A 95 -12.47 0.09 -3.53
N VAL A 96 -11.89 0.22 -2.32
CA VAL A 96 -10.80 -0.64 -1.85
C VAL A 96 -11.19 -2.12 -1.86
N ALA A 97 -12.30 -2.48 -1.21
CA ALA A 97 -12.76 -3.87 -1.15
C ALA A 97 -13.07 -4.43 -2.56
N THR A 98 -13.80 -3.66 -3.37
CA THR A 98 -14.17 -4.05 -4.75
C THR A 98 -12.92 -4.30 -5.60
N LEU A 99 -11.95 -3.38 -5.58
CA LEU A 99 -10.72 -3.51 -6.36
C LEU A 99 -9.83 -4.65 -5.83
N ALA A 100 -9.71 -4.81 -4.51
CA ALA A 100 -8.93 -5.90 -3.93
C ALA A 100 -9.47 -7.28 -4.34
N ILE A 101 -10.79 -7.47 -4.32
CA ILE A 101 -11.45 -8.71 -4.78
C ILE A 101 -11.17 -8.95 -6.27
N GLN A 102 -11.35 -7.92 -7.11
CA GLN A 102 -11.11 -8.03 -8.55
C GLN A 102 -9.65 -8.38 -8.85
N ILE A 103 -8.70 -7.77 -8.13
CA ILE A 103 -7.27 -8.03 -8.32
C ILE A 103 -6.89 -9.41 -7.83
N ALA A 104 -7.44 -9.86 -6.70
CA ALA A 104 -7.18 -11.20 -6.18
C ALA A 104 -7.67 -12.32 -7.12
N ALA A 105 -8.66 -12.03 -7.99
CA ALA A 105 -9.15 -12.98 -8.98
C ALA A 105 -8.26 -13.08 -10.24
N ARG A 106 -7.25 -12.22 -10.40
CA ARG A 106 -6.34 -12.26 -11.55
C ARG A 106 -5.29 -13.37 -11.38
N LYS A 107 -4.85 -13.94 -12.51
CA LYS A 107 -3.82 -15.00 -12.53
C LYS A 107 -2.39 -14.47 -12.52
N ASP A 108 -2.21 -13.18 -12.77
CA ASP A 108 -0.91 -12.51 -12.89
C ASP A 108 -0.56 -11.66 -11.66
N THR A 109 -1.33 -11.80 -10.58
CA THR A 109 -1.12 -11.16 -9.29
C THR A 109 -1.08 -12.21 -8.18
N ALA A 110 -0.36 -11.89 -7.11
CA ALA A 110 -0.26 -12.69 -5.90
C ALA A 110 -0.72 -11.85 -4.71
N VAL A 111 -1.46 -12.49 -3.80
CA VAL A 111 -1.87 -11.89 -2.53
C VAL A 111 -1.22 -12.65 -1.39
N THR A 112 -0.50 -11.95 -0.52
CA THR A 112 0.07 -12.50 0.71
C THR A 112 -0.43 -11.70 1.90
N MET A 113 -0.86 -12.37 2.96
CA MET A 113 -1.36 -11.70 4.16
C MET A 113 -0.22 -11.45 5.15
N SER A 114 -0.12 -10.20 5.61
CA SER A 114 0.71 -9.75 6.73
C SER A 114 -0.19 -9.60 7.94
N GLN A 115 0.05 -10.40 8.99
CA GLN A 115 -0.84 -10.46 10.16
C GLN A 115 -0.08 -10.16 11.45
N ALA A 116 -0.60 -9.23 12.24
CA ALA A 116 -0.04 -8.93 13.54
C ALA A 116 -0.33 -10.08 14.53
N PRO A 117 0.65 -10.47 15.36
CA PRO A 117 0.36 -11.32 16.52
C PRO A 117 -0.75 -10.70 17.39
N GLY A 118 -1.61 -11.55 17.95
CA GLY A 118 -2.72 -11.09 18.80
C GLY A 118 -3.85 -10.36 18.06
N GLY A 119 -3.88 -10.40 16.73
CA GLY A 119 -4.97 -9.83 15.93
C GLY A 119 -4.96 -8.30 15.87
N LEU A 120 -3.83 -7.66 16.16
CA LEU A 120 -3.71 -6.21 16.23
C LEU A 120 -3.79 -5.50 14.86
N GLY A 121 -3.63 -6.23 13.76
CA GLY A 121 -3.69 -5.67 12.42
C GLY A 121 -3.63 -6.74 11.34
N LEU A 122 -4.19 -6.41 10.18
CA LEU A 122 -4.16 -7.26 8.99
C LEU A 122 -3.92 -6.40 7.77
N THR A 123 -2.92 -6.77 6.97
CA THR A 123 -2.60 -6.09 5.70
C THR A 123 -2.48 -7.11 4.58
N ALA A 124 -3.16 -6.85 3.47
CA ALA A 124 -2.97 -7.59 2.22
C ALA A 124 -1.82 -6.98 1.42
N LEU A 125 -0.82 -7.81 1.11
CA LEU A 125 0.28 -7.49 0.21
C LEU A 125 -0.07 -8.02 -1.17
N ILE A 126 -0.43 -7.11 -2.06
CA ILE A 126 -0.90 -7.44 -3.41
C ILE A 126 0.20 -7.05 -4.38
N ALA A 127 0.73 -8.02 -5.12
CA ALA A 127 1.89 -7.85 -5.99
C ALA A 127 1.66 -8.50 -7.35
N ALA A 128 2.42 -8.10 -8.35
CA ALA A 128 2.55 -8.89 -9.58
C ALA A 128 3.09 -10.29 -9.23
N ASP A 129 2.55 -11.36 -9.84
CA ASP A 129 3.00 -12.74 -9.60
C ASP A 129 4.28 -13.06 -10.38
N LYS A 130 5.32 -12.26 -10.12
CA LYS A 130 6.68 -12.42 -10.63
C LYS A 130 7.67 -11.77 -9.70
N ASP A 131 8.90 -12.24 -9.76
CA ASP A 131 10.00 -11.60 -9.04
C ASP A 131 10.36 -10.24 -9.67
N PRO A 132 10.82 -9.27 -8.85
CA PRO A 132 11.06 -9.43 -7.41
C PRO A 132 9.81 -9.25 -6.54
N TYR A 133 8.71 -8.73 -7.09
CA TYR A 133 7.53 -8.29 -6.34
C TYR A 133 6.89 -9.41 -5.51
N ARG A 134 6.76 -10.62 -6.07
CA ARG A 134 6.23 -11.78 -5.35
C ARG A 134 7.08 -12.16 -4.13
N SER A 135 8.40 -12.13 -4.27
CA SER A 135 9.34 -12.46 -3.19
C SER A 135 9.37 -11.37 -2.13
N TRP A 136 9.30 -10.10 -2.53
CA TRP A 136 9.15 -8.96 -1.62
C TRP A 136 7.85 -9.03 -0.81
N ALA A 137 6.72 -9.36 -1.45
CA ALA A 137 5.45 -9.53 -0.73
C ALA A 137 5.53 -10.64 0.34
N LYS A 138 6.18 -11.78 0.04
CA LYS A 138 6.39 -12.84 1.02
C LYS A 138 7.28 -12.40 2.18
N TYR A 139 8.37 -11.69 1.88
CA TYR A 139 9.26 -11.17 2.91
C TYR A 139 8.54 -10.19 3.84
N LEU A 140 7.81 -9.22 3.29
CA LEU A 140 7.06 -8.23 4.05
C LEU A 140 5.97 -8.87 4.93
N ALA A 141 5.33 -9.95 4.46
CA ALA A 141 4.40 -10.72 5.28
C ALA A 141 5.12 -11.41 6.45
N GLY A 142 6.30 -11.99 6.22
CA GLY A 142 7.08 -12.67 7.26
C GLY A 142 7.52 -11.75 8.40
N ILE A 143 7.70 -10.45 8.12
CA ILE A 143 8.01 -9.43 9.14
C ILE A 143 6.77 -8.69 9.65
N ASN A 144 5.55 -9.10 9.26
CA ASN A 144 4.29 -8.47 9.65
C ASN A 144 4.21 -6.96 9.35
N ALA A 145 4.75 -6.54 8.21
CA ALA A 145 4.77 -5.14 7.78
C ALA A 145 3.35 -4.54 7.73
N GLN A 146 3.18 -3.33 8.28
CA GLN A 146 1.90 -2.59 8.35
C GLN A 146 0.77 -3.32 9.09
N ALA A 147 1.08 -4.41 9.79
CA ALA A 147 0.16 -5.13 10.66
C ALA A 147 0.63 -5.06 12.13
N ALA A 148 1.90 -5.38 12.40
CA ALA A 148 2.53 -5.25 13.72
C ALA A 148 3.71 -4.28 13.71
N VAL A 149 4.46 -4.23 12.60
CA VAL A 149 5.58 -3.31 12.47
C VAL A 149 5.03 -1.98 11.97
N VAL A 150 4.92 -1.01 12.88
CA VAL A 150 5.09 0.40 12.50
C VAL A 150 6.55 0.49 12.07
N ALA A 151 6.81 0.81 10.81
CA ALA A 151 8.16 0.93 10.29
C ALA A 151 8.84 2.16 10.92
N ASP A 152 9.04 2.20 12.23
CA ASP A 152 9.63 3.37 12.88
C ASP A 152 11.14 3.43 12.66
N SER A 153 11.78 2.32 12.32
CA SER A 153 13.21 2.32 11.96
C SER A 153 13.43 2.91 10.55
N PRO A 154 14.50 3.70 10.34
CA PRO A 154 14.94 4.14 9.01
C PRO A 154 15.17 2.99 8.02
N PHE A 155 15.66 1.84 8.51
CA PHE A 155 15.89 0.64 7.68
C PHE A 155 14.60 0.14 7.04
N TYR A 156 13.57 -0.16 7.84
CA TYR A 156 12.31 -0.67 7.32
C TYR A 156 11.58 0.36 6.43
N LYS A 157 11.63 1.66 6.75
CA LYS A 157 11.06 2.70 5.88
C LYS A 157 11.71 2.71 4.50
N LEU A 158 13.04 2.64 4.46
CA LEU A 158 13.78 2.62 3.20
C LEU A 158 13.52 1.33 2.42
N LEU A 159 13.57 0.18 3.09
CA LEU A 159 13.33 -1.14 2.49
C LEU A 159 11.91 -1.23 1.89
N ILE A 160 10.89 -0.90 2.69
CA ILE A 160 9.49 -0.95 2.26
C ILE A 160 9.27 0.06 1.14
N GLY A 161 9.73 1.31 1.29
CA GLY A 161 9.56 2.34 0.25
C GLY A 161 10.11 1.91 -1.11
N ARG A 162 11.31 1.30 -1.13
CA ARG A 162 11.92 0.77 -2.36
C ARG A 162 11.15 -0.43 -2.93
N MET A 163 10.66 -1.34 -2.09
CA MET A 163 9.84 -2.47 -2.53
C MET A 163 8.52 -2.00 -3.17
N LEU A 164 7.90 -0.96 -2.59
CA LEU A 164 6.67 -0.35 -3.11
C LEU A 164 6.91 0.46 -4.40
N GLY A 165 8.16 0.79 -4.71
CA GLY A 165 8.54 1.54 -5.90
C GLY A 165 8.39 3.06 -5.76
N TYR A 166 8.36 3.58 -4.52
CA TYR A 166 8.34 5.02 -4.28
C TYR A 166 9.64 5.68 -4.76
N ASP A 167 9.56 6.99 -5.02
CA ASP A 167 10.71 7.79 -5.43
C ASP A 167 11.72 7.87 -4.27
N GLU A 168 13.01 7.71 -4.57
CA GLU A 168 14.07 7.64 -3.56
C GLU A 168 14.13 8.94 -2.73
N ASP A 169 13.91 10.09 -3.38
CA ASP A 169 13.91 11.38 -2.70
C ASP A 169 12.70 11.53 -1.75
N ASN A 170 11.55 10.99 -2.14
CA ASN A 170 10.34 10.99 -1.32
C ASN A 170 10.49 10.06 -0.11
N ILE A 171 11.07 8.87 -0.31
CA ILE A 171 11.39 7.95 0.78
C ILE A 171 12.35 8.62 1.79
N ARG A 172 13.43 9.25 1.28
CA ARG A 172 14.41 9.95 2.13
C ARG A 172 13.79 11.12 2.87
N HIS A 173 12.93 11.89 2.21
CA HIS A 173 12.19 12.96 2.86
C HIS A 173 11.33 12.44 4.02
N HIS A 174 10.55 11.39 3.80
CA HIS A 174 9.72 10.76 4.82
C HIS A 174 10.54 10.24 6.01
N ILE A 175 11.69 9.62 5.75
CA ILE A 175 12.61 9.15 6.80
C ILE A 175 13.17 10.34 7.59
N LYS A 176 13.65 11.39 6.93
CA LYS A 176 14.20 12.58 7.61
C LYS A 176 13.16 13.26 8.50
N ALA A 177 11.93 13.39 8.02
CA ALA A 177 10.83 14.00 8.76
C ALA A 177 10.47 13.21 10.03
N SER A 178 10.61 11.88 10.03
CA SER A 178 10.18 11.02 11.14
C SER A 178 11.32 10.47 12.01
N ASN A 179 12.56 10.45 11.51
CA ASN A 179 13.73 9.90 12.19
C ASN A 179 14.90 10.89 12.35
N GLY A 180 14.75 12.11 11.85
CA GLY A 180 15.75 13.17 11.94
C GLY A 180 16.63 13.31 10.69
N PRO A 181 17.25 14.50 10.51
CA PRO A 181 17.89 14.90 9.26
C PRO A 181 19.12 14.06 8.87
N ALA A 182 19.75 13.37 9.83
CA ALA A 182 20.91 12.51 9.60
C ALA A 182 20.55 11.12 9.04
N GLN A 183 19.26 10.80 8.86
CA GLN A 183 18.77 9.51 8.39
C GLN A 183 18.25 9.56 6.93
N PRO A 184 18.20 8.42 6.22
CA PRO A 184 18.90 7.18 6.53
C PRO A 184 20.42 7.35 6.37
N SER A 185 21.21 6.79 7.28
CA SER A 185 22.68 6.81 7.14
C SER A 185 23.13 6.00 5.91
N PRO A 186 24.36 6.23 5.39
CA PRO A 186 24.92 5.43 4.31
C PRO A 186 24.97 3.92 4.62
N GLN A 187 25.24 3.56 5.88
CA GLN A 187 25.27 2.17 6.34
C GLN A 187 23.89 1.53 6.28
N VAL A 188 22.84 2.26 6.66
CA VAL A 188 21.45 1.79 6.52
C VAL A 188 21.10 1.60 5.04
N ALA A 189 21.49 2.53 4.18
CA ALA A 189 21.24 2.41 2.75
C ALA A 189 21.95 1.21 2.10
N ALA A 190 23.19 0.92 2.51
CA ALA A 190 23.93 -0.26 2.08
C ALA A 190 23.28 -1.56 2.58
N ALA A 191 22.90 -1.62 3.87
CA ALA A 191 22.23 -2.78 4.43
C ALA A 191 20.89 -3.08 3.73
N VAL A 192 20.11 -2.05 3.38
CA VAL A 192 18.87 -2.24 2.61
C VAL A 192 19.15 -2.78 1.21
N GLU A 193 20.21 -2.33 0.55
CA GLU A 193 20.60 -2.84 -0.76
C GLU A 193 20.99 -4.32 -0.71
N ASP A 194 21.73 -4.72 0.32
CA ASP A 194 22.12 -6.11 0.52
C ASP A 194 20.91 -7.00 0.85
N GLU A 195 19.99 -6.50 1.68
CA GLU A 195 18.73 -7.19 2.01
C GLU A 195 17.86 -7.39 0.75
N LEU A 196 17.68 -6.36 -0.07
CA LEU A 196 16.92 -6.46 -1.32
C LEU A 196 17.49 -7.54 -2.26
N LYS A 197 18.83 -7.59 -2.39
CA LYS A 197 19.52 -8.62 -3.20
C LYS A 197 19.41 -10.02 -2.60
N ALA A 198 19.42 -10.14 -1.27
CA ALA A 198 19.25 -11.40 -0.57
C ALA A 198 17.84 -11.98 -0.79
N ILE A 199 16.81 -11.12 -0.76
CA ILE A 199 15.41 -11.52 -1.00
C ILE A 199 15.19 -11.89 -2.46
N SER A 200 15.68 -11.08 -3.41
CA SER A 200 15.61 -11.38 -4.84
C SER A 200 16.73 -10.70 -5.62
N ARG A 201 17.48 -11.50 -6.38
CA ARG A 201 18.53 -10.99 -7.30
C ARG A 201 17.96 -10.35 -8.58
N LYS A 202 16.68 -10.55 -8.88
CA LYS A 202 16.03 -9.94 -10.06
C LYS A 202 15.70 -8.47 -9.77
N LYS A 203 16.00 -7.60 -10.73
CA LYS A 203 15.65 -6.18 -10.66
C LYS A 203 14.16 -5.97 -10.93
N PRO A 204 13.50 -5.00 -10.26
CA PRO A 204 12.13 -4.63 -10.58
C PRO A 204 12.05 -4.10 -12.02
N SER A 205 11.00 -4.46 -12.73
CA SER A 205 10.74 -4.00 -14.10
C SER A 205 9.28 -3.67 -14.28
N LEU A 206 9.02 -2.45 -14.74
CA LEU A 206 7.69 -1.94 -15.06
C LEU A 206 7.66 -1.54 -16.56
N PRO A 207 6.51 -1.67 -17.24
CA PRO A 207 5.29 -2.28 -16.73
C PRO A 207 5.42 -3.80 -16.62
N TRP A 208 4.97 -4.36 -15.51
CA TRP A 208 5.11 -5.80 -15.25
C TRP A 208 4.11 -6.64 -16.06
N ASN A 209 3.04 -6.04 -16.58
CA ASN A 209 1.94 -6.71 -17.27
C ASN A 209 2.12 -6.79 -18.80
N ILE A 210 3.22 -6.28 -19.36
CA ILE A 210 3.53 -6.41 -20.79
C ILE A 210 4.32 -7.71 -21.03
N PRO A 211 3.89 -8.60 -21.94
CA PRO A 211 4.67 -9.75 -22.35
C PRO A 211 6.01 -9.30 -22.94
N SER A 212 7.13 -9.85 -22.45
CA SER A 212 8.43 -9.63 -23.08
C SER A 212 8.36 -10.11 -24.53
N ARG A 213 8.43 -9.20 -25.51
CA ARG A 213 8.49 -9.59 -26.93
C ARG A 213 9.69 -10.52 -27.09
N GLY A 214 9.40 -11.80 -27.37
CA GLY A 214 10.41 -12.81 -27.60
C GLY A 214 11.41 -12.31 -28.61
N ARG A 215 12.69 -12.33 -28.23
CA ARG A 215 13.82 -12.12 -29.14
C ARG A 215 13.67 -13.17 -30.24
N LYS A 216 13.15 -12.78 -31.42
CA LYS A 216 13.21 -13.64 -32.60
C LYS A 216 14.69 -13.96 -32.80
N LYS A 217 15.05 -15.22 -32.63
CA LYS A 217 16.34 -15.74 -33.10
C LYS A 217 16.30 -15.57 -34.63
N GLY A 218 17.04 -14.59 -35.12
CA GLY A 218 17.53 -14.58 -36.50
C GLY A 218 18.74 -15.49 -36.60
#